data_AF-A0A392UJ65-F1
#
_entry.id   AF-A0A392UJ65-F1
#
_cell.length_a   1.000
_cell.length_b   1.000
_cell.length_c   1.000
_cell.angle_alpha   90.00
_cell.angle_beta   90.00
_cell.angle_gamma   90.00
#
_symmetry.space_group_name_H-M   'P 1'
#
loop_
_entity.id
_entity.type
_entity.pdbx_description
1 polymer ?
#
loop_
_entity_poly.entity_id
_entity_poly.type
_entity_poly.pdbx_seq_one_letter_code
_entity_poly.pdbx_strand_id
1 'polypeptide(L)' 'MEKLVLINEGKEVDFKADDNGVIKYRGRVCVPDVPELKKMIFEEGHRSGLSIHPGVTK' A
#
# COMPACT_ATOMS: atom_id res chain seq x y z
N MET A 1 -7.27 14.03 4.00
CA MET A 1 -6.49 15.19 3.48
C MET A 1 -5.40 15.61 4.45
N GLU A 2 -5.67 15.65 5.76
CA GLU A 2 -4.72 16.14 6.79
C GLU A 2 -3.36 15.43 6.81
N LYS A 3 -3.34 14.10 6.59
CA LYS A 3 -2.09 13.33 6.64
C LYS A 3 -1.10 13.69 5.53
N LEU A 4 -1.57 14.10 4.34
CA LEU A 4 -0.69 14.47 3.24
C LEU A 4 0.09 15.76 3.55
N VAL A 5 -0.56 16.70 4.25
CA VAL A 5 0.07 17.95 4.69
C VAL A 5 1.23 17.66 5.64
N LEU A 6 1.03 16.78 6.63
CA LEU A 6 2.08 16.39 7.58
C LEU A 6 3.26 15.68 6.91
N ILE A 7 3.00 14.90 5.87
CA ILE A 7 4.04 14.25 5.05
C ILE A 7 4.85 15.30 4.29
N ASN A 8 4.16 16.26 3.64
CA ASN A 8 4.81 17.33 2.90
C ASN A 8 5.59 18.29 3.80
N GLU A 9 5.16 18.47 5.04
CA GLU A 9 5.88 19.24 6.07
C GLU A 9 7.08 18.47 6.67
N GLY A 10 7.34 17.22 6.25
CA GLY A 10 8.45 16.40 6.74
C GLY A 10 8.28 15.91 8.18
N LYS A 11 7.09 16.05 8.77
CA LYS A 11 6.79 15.62 10.15
C LYS A 11 6.59 14.11 10.27
N GLU A 12 6.34 13.44 9.15
CA GLU A 12 6.11 11.99 9.06
C GLU A 12 7.28 11.30 8.34
N VAL A 13 8.39 11.05 9.06
CA VAL A 13 9.66 10.55 8.47
C VAL A 13 9.56 9.16 7.82
N ASP A 14 8.62 8.33 8.29
CA ASP A 14 8.37 6.99 7.74
C ASP A 14 7.53 7.04 6.45
N PHE A 15 6.86 8.16 6.18
CA PHE A 15 6.03 8.36 5.00
C PHE A 15 6.74 9.26 3.98
N LYS A 16 6.63 8.91 2.71
CA LYS A 16 7.18 9.70 1.60
C LYS A 16 6.19 9.73 0.45
N ALA A 17 5.96 10.90 -0.13
CA ALA A 17 5.31 11.01 -1.43
C ALA A 17 6.39 10.96 -2.53
N ASP A 18 6.12 10.27 -3.64
CA ASP A 18 6.95 10.37 -4.85
C ASP A 18 6.42 11.41 -5.83
N ASP A 19 7.13 11.62 -6.94
CA ASP A 19 6.80 12.61 -7.97
C ASP A 19 5.42 12.37 -8.62
N ASN A 20 4.89 11.15 -8.52
CA ASN A 20 3.56 10.79 -9.01
C ASN A 20 2.47 10.99 -7.94
N GLY A 21 2.81 11.52 -6.77
CA GLY A 21 1.90 11.69 -5.64
C GLY A 21 1.58 10.39 -4.90
N VAL A 22 2.33 9.31 -5.12
CA VAL A 22 2.10 8.04 -4.42
C VAL A 22 2.73 8.09 -3.04
N ILE A 23 1.90 7.87 -2.01
CA ILE A 23 2.37 7.79 -0.62
C ILE A 23 2.95 6.40 -0.37
N LYS A 24 4.16 6.36 0.19
CA LYS A 24 4.84 5.14 0.62
C LYS A 24 5.17 5.21 2.11
N TYR A 25 4.86 4.16 2.85
CA TYR A 25 5.30 3.95 4.22
C TYR A 25 6.47 2.96 4.24
N ARG A 26 7.66 3.41 4.67
CA ARG A 26 8.89 2.59 4.67
C ARG A 26 9.14 1.87 3.35
N GLY A 27 8.91 2.56 2.24
CA GLY A 27 9.07 2.04 0.88
C GLY A 27 7.89 1.23 0.34
N ARG A 28 6.84 0.98 1.12
CA ARG A 28 5.63 0.24 0.70
C ARG A 28 4.51 1.20 0.31
N VAL A 29 3.85 0.97 -0.81
CA VAL A 29 2.73 1.80 -1.28
C VAL A 29 1.58 1.76 -0.27
N CYS A 30 1.06 2.93 0.11
CA CYS A 30 -0.14 3.05 0.93
C CYS A 30 -1.39 2.92 0.07
N VAL A 31 -2.23 1.94 0.39
CA VAL A 31 -3.55 1.76 -0.23
C VAL A 31 -4.59 2.58 0.54
N PRO A 32 -5.39 3.42 -0.12
CA PRO A 32 -6.50 4.12 0.51
C PRO A 32 -7.49 3.17 1.22
N ASP A 33 -8.16 3.66 2.27
CA ASP A 33 -9.19 2.89 2.97
C ASP A 33 -10.52 2.90 2.20
N VAL A 34 -10.50 2.31 1.01
CA VAL A 34 -11.66 2.12 0.13
C VAL A 34 -11.88 0.62 -0.02
N PRO A 35 -12.97 0.05 0.54
CA PRO A 35 -13.20 -1.40 0.58
C PRO A 35 -13.08 -2.08 -0.79
N GLU A 36 -13.66 -1.47 -1.82
CA GLU A 36 -13.69 -2.00 -3.19
C GLU A 36 -12.28 -2.05 -3.78
N LEU A 37 -11.48 -1.01 -3.55
CA LEU A 37 -10.09 -0.96 -4.01
C LEU A 37 -9.22 -2.01 -3.32
N LYS A 38 -9.36 -2.15 -1.99
CA LYS A 38 -8.66 -3.19 -1.23
C LYS A 38 -9.02 -4.58 -1.75
N LYS A 39 -10.30 -4.83 -2.00
CA LYS A 39 -10.78 -6.09 -2.56
C LYS A 39 -10.14 -6.39 -3.91
N MET A 40 -10.14 -5.44 -4.85
CA MET A 40 -9.52 -5.62 -6.17
C MET A 40 -8.02 -5.97 -6.07
N ILE A 41 -7.27 -5.27 -5.20
CA ILE A 41 -5.84 -5.53 -5.00
C ILE A 41 -5.59 -6.91 -4.41
N PHE A 42 -6.38 -7.34 -3.42
CA PHE A 42 -6.23 -8.66 -2.81
C PHE A 42 -6.62 -9.79 -3.78
N GLU A 43 -7.68 -9.62 -4.56
CA GLU A 43 -8.09 -10.59 -5.59
C GLU A 43 -7.01 -10.74 -6.66
N GLU A 44 -6.39 -9.64 -7.08
CA GLU A 44 -5.28 -9.70 -8.03
C GLU A 44 -4.06 -10.41 -7.43
N GLY A 45 -3.68 -10.07 -6.19
CA GLY A 45 -2.59 -10.73 -5.49
C GLY A 45 -2.82 -12.24 -5.31
N HIS A 46 -4.04 -12.65 -4.98
CA HIS A 46 -4.41 -14.06 -4.83
C HIS A 46 -4.36 -14.83 -6.17
N ARG A 47 -4.81 -14.21 -7.27
CA ARG A 47 -4.78 -14.83 -8.61
C ARG A 47 -3.40 -14.81 -9.25
N SER A 48 -2.49 -13.96 -8.77
CA SER A 48 -1.13 -13.88 -9.32
C SER A 48 -0.34 -15.16 -9.05
N GLY A 49 0.57 -15.50 -9.96
CA GLY A 49 1.53 -16.60 -9.78
C GLY A 49 2.57 -16.37 -8.67
N LEU A 50 2.51 -15.21 -8.01
CA LEU A 50 3.34 -14.85 -6.86
C LEU A 50 2.65 -15.15 -5.52
N SER A 51 1.43 -15.68 -5.54
CA SER A 51 0.71 -16.05 -4.33
C SER A 51 1.38 -17.24 -3.64
N ILE A 52 1.97 -16.99 -2.46
CA ILE A 52 2.54 -18.04 -1.61
C ILE A 52 1.49 -18.46 -0.60
N HIS A 53 1.09 -19.73 -0.62
CA HIS A 53 0.19 -20.32 0.36
C HIS A 53 1.01 -21.16 1.35
N PRO A 54 1.47 -20.61 2.49
CA PRO A 54 2.35 -21.29 3.45
C PRO A 54 1.71 -22.49 4.20
N GLY A 55 0.65 -23.10 3.66
CA GLY A 55 -0.03 -24.27 4.20
C GLY A 55 -0.37 -25.34 3.15
N VAL A 56 0.16 -25.26 1.92
CA VAL A 56 -0.03 -26.29 0.87
C VAL A 56 1.22 -27.15 0.72
N THR A 57 1.75 -27.63 1.84
CA THR A 57 2.64 -28.80 1.86
C THR A 57 1.96 -29.85 2.71
N LYS A 58 1.62 -30.96 2.05
CA LYS A 58 1.14 -32.18 2.69
C LYS A 58 2.33 -32.87 3.38
#